data_AF-A0A0M3KDC7-F1
#
_entry.id   AF-A0A0M3KDC7-F1
#
_cell.length_a   1.000
_cell.length_b   1.000
_cell.length_c   1.000
_cell.angle_alpha   90.00
_cell.angle_beta   90.00
_cell.angle_gamma   90.00
#
_symmetry.space_group_name_H-M   'P 1'
#
loop_
_entity.id
_entity.type
_entity.pdbx_description
1 polymer ?
#
loop_
_entity_poly.entity_id
_entity_poly.type
_entity_poly.pdbx_seq_one_letter_code
_entity_poly.pdbx_strand_id
1 'polypeptide(L)' 'MAKSKNHTSHNQNRKDHRNGIKRPMKHRFLSLKGVDKKFLKNLRFAKKHNKRHQQHKKNESSA' A
#
# COMPACT_ATOMS: atom_id res chain seq x y z
N MET A 1 -15.72 -8.01 -50.32
CA MET A 1 -15.56 -7.79 -48.86
C MET A 1 -15.91 -6.35 -48.53
N ALA A 2 -16.94 -6.12 -47.72
CA ALA A 2 -17.28 -4.78 -47.27
C ALA A 2 -16.37 -4.39 -46.09
N LYS A 3 -15.86 -3.15 -46.07
CA LYS A 3 -15.02 -2.65 -44.98
C LYS A 3 -15.89 -2.41 -43.73
N SER A 4 -15.43 -2.92 -42.58
CA SER A 4 -16.05 -2.67 -41.27
C SER A 4 -15.40 -1.49 -40.54
N LYS A 5 -15.99 -1.07 -39.42
CA LYS A 5 -15.41 -0.04 -38.56
C LYS A 5 -14.15 -0.58 -37.85
N ASN A 6 -13.07 0.18 -37.89
CA ASN A 6 -11.77 -0.24 -37.36
C ASN A 6 -11.62 -0.05 -35.84
N HIS A 7 -12.34 0.90 -35.21
CA HIS A 7 -12.23 1.17 -33.77
C HIS A 7 -13.46 1.89 -33.19
N THR A 8 -13.80 1.65 -31.91
CA THR A 8 -14.82 2.42 -31.17
C THR A 8 -14.62 2.39 -29.64
N SER A 9 -14.87 3.54 -28.99
CA SER A 9 -14.92 3.67 -27.52
C SER A 9 -16.36 3.79 -26.97
N HIS A 10 -17.39 3.65 -27.82
CA HIS A 10 -18.77 4.07 -27.51
C HIS A 10 -19.39 3.39 -26.26
N ASN A 11 -19.00 2.16 -25.94
CA ASN A 11 -19.55 1.41 -24.81
C ASN A 11 -18.53 1.14 -23.69
N GLN A 12 -17.33 1.74 -23.74
CA GLN A 12 -16.30 1.47 -22.73
C GLN A 12 -16.72 2.06 -21.38
N ASN A 13 -17.00 3.37 -21.34
CA ASN A 13 -17.44 4.05 -20.12
C ASN A 13 -18.66 3.37 -19.47
N ARG A 14 -19.65 2.96 -20.28
CA ARG A 14 -20.84 2.27 -19.75
C ARG A 14 -20.47 0.96 -19.05
N LYS A 15 -19.54 0.18 -19.60
CA LYS A 15 -19.06 -1.07 -18.98
C LYS A 15 -18.24 -0.79 -17.72
N ASP A 16 -17.32 0.17 -17.79
CA ASP A 16 -16.45 0.53 -16.67
C ASP A 16 -17.26 1.00 -15.45
N HIS A 17 -18.39 1.66 -15.70
CA HIS A 17 -19.28 2.14 -14.66
C HIS A 17 -20.39 1.14 -14.23
N ARG A 18 -20.55 -0.03 -14.86
CA ARG A 18 -21.58 -1.02 -14.42
C ARG A 18 -21.35 -1.47 -12.98
N ASN A 19 -20.10 -1.75 -12.63
CA ASN A 19 -19.69 -2.11 -11.26
C ASN A 19 -18.97 -0.96 -10.54
N GLY A 20 -18.79 0.15 -11.23
CA GLY A 20 -18.03 1.32 -10.81
C GLY A 20 -16.52 1.11 -10.83
N ILE A 21 -15.78 2.19 -11.07
CA ILE A 21 -14.32 2.20 -11.00
C ILE A 21 -13.90 2.17 -9.53
N LYS A 22 -13.37 1.03 -9.06
CA LYS A 22 -12.93 0.89 -7.68
C LYS A 22 -11.59 1.58 -7.46
N ARG A 23 -11.48 2.31 -6.35
CA ARG A 23 -10.21 2.93 -5.92
C ARG A 23 -9.28 1.85 -5.34
N PRO A 24 -7.95 2.06 -5.35
CA PRO A 24 -7.02 1.16 -4.68
C PRO A 24 -7.39 1.02 -3.20
N MET A 25 -7.27 -0.19 -2.66
CA MET A 25 -7.57 -0.45 -1.26
C MET A 25 -6.54 0.25 -0.36
N LYS A 26 -7.03 0.96 0.66
CA LYS A 26 -6.19 1.57 1.69
C LYS A 26 -6.00 0.58 2.84
N HIS A 27 -4.76 0.18 3.09
CA HIS A 27 -4.41 -0.67 4.24
C HIS A 27 -3.87 0.19 5.38
N ARG A 28 -3.98 -0.30 6.63
CA ARG A 28 -3.40 0.35 7.82
C ARG A 28 -1.89 0.60 7.68
N PHE A 29 -1.19 -0.33 7.02
CA PHE A 29 0.22 -0.22 6.72
C PHE A 29 0.44 -0.39 5.22
N LEU A 30 1.09 0.59 4.59
CA LEU A 30 1.46 0.55 3.18
C LEU A 30 2.74 -0.27 2.98
N SER A 31 2.94 -0.76 1.77
CA SER A 31 4.20 -1.41 1.39
C SER A 31 5.35 -0.40 1.37
N LEU A 32 6.49 -0.76 1.96
CA LEU A 32 7.72 0.04 1.90
C LEU A 32 8.58 -0.27 0.65
N LYS A 33 8.01 -0.91 -0.37
CA LYS A 33 8.71 -1.23 -1.62
C LYS A 33 9.02 0.07 -2.36
N GLY A 34 10.28 0.26 -2.76
CA GLY A 34 10.75 1.48 -3.43
C GLY A 34 11.19 2.61 -2.50
N VAL A 35 11.08 2.42 -1.17
CA VAL A 35 11.66 3.36 -0.19
C VAL A 35 13.18 3.19 -0.13
N ASP A 36 13.90 4.27 0.16
CA ASP A 36 15.36 4.29 0.28
C ASP A 36 15.89 3.18 1.21
N LYS A 37 16.90 2.45 0.72
CA LYS A 37 17.54 1.34 1.42
C LYS A 37 18.24 1.81 2.69
N LYS A 38 18.81 3.02 2.74
CA LYS A 38 19.48 3.53 3.96
C LYS A 38 18.46 3.78 5.06
N PHE A 39 17.34 4.42 4.72
CA PHE A 39 16.21 4.57 5.64
C PHE A 39 15.68 3.22 6.15
N LEU A 40 15.46 2.25 5.26
CA LEU A 40 14.93 0.93 5.64
C LEU A 40 15.86 0.16 6.59
N LYS A 41 17.18 0.22 6.35
CA LYS A 41 18.17 -0.38 7.26
C LYS A 41 18.08 0.25 8.65
N ASN A 42 18.03 1.58 8.74
CA ASN A 42 17.90 2.28 10.01
C ASN A 42 16.58 1.95 10.73
N LEU A 43 15.46 2.01 10.01
CA LEU A 43 14.13 1.68 10.54
C LEU A 43 14.07 0.28 11.14
N ARG A 44 14.73 -0.70 10.49
CA ARG A 44 14.83 -2.07 11.00
C ARG A 44 15.55 -2.13 12.35
N PHE A 45 16.68 -1.44 12.49
CA PHE A 45 17.43 -1.41 13.74
C PHE A 45 16.69 -0.64 14.84
N ALA A 46 16.09 0.50 14.53
CA ALA A 46 15.29 1.27 15.49
C ALA A 46 14.13 0.43 16.05
N LYS A 47 13.35 -0.23 15.18
CA LYS A 47 12.25 -1.11 15.60
C LYS A 47 12.71 -2.30 16.44
N LYS A 48 13.90 -2.84 16.18
CA LYS A 48 14.47 -3.96 16.95
C LYS A 48 14.77 -3.56 18.39
N HIS A 49 15.44 -2.43 18.60
CA HIS A 49 15.92 -2.02 19.92
C HIS A 49 14.84 -1.29 20.75
N ASN A 50 13.92 -0.56 20.11
CA ASN A 50 12.81 0.10 20.80
C ASN A 50 11.91 -0.88 21.58
N LYS A 51 11.73 -2.11 21.10
CA LYS A 51 10.93 -3.14 21.79
C LYS A 51 11.52 -3.53 23.16
N ARG A 52 12.85 -3.64 23.25
CA ARG A 52 13.55 -4.00 24.49
C ARG A 52 13.48 -2.87 25.51
N HIS A 53 13.66 -1.62 25.06
CA HIS A 53 13.49 -0.44 25.92
C HIS A 53 12.06 -0.28 26.42
N GLN A 54 11.05 -0.57 25.60
CA GLN A 54 9.65 -0.53 26.04
C GLN A 54 9.32 -1.60 27.08
N GLN A 55 9.91 -2.80 26.99
CA GLN A 55 9.75 -3.84 28.01
C GLN A 55 10.40 -3.44 29.34
N HIS A 56 11.62 -2.92 29.30
CA HIS A 56 12.28 -2.41 30.52
C HIS A 56 11.46 -1.31 31.20
N LYS A 57 11.00 -0.31 30.43
CA LYS A 57 10.15 0.78 30.97
C LYS A 57 8.86 0.27 31.59
N LYS A 58 8.21 -0.73 30.97
CA LYS A 58 6.98 -1.32 31.53
C LYS A 58 7.25 -2.04 32.85
N ASN A 59 8.35 -2.79 32.93
CA ASN A 59 8.72 -3.51 34.15
C ASN A 59 9.08 -2.53 35.29
N GLU A 60 9.79 -1.44 34.98
CA GLU A 60 10.09 -0.37 35.95
C GLU A 60 8.83 0.37 36.42
N SER A 61 7.84 0.59 35.55
CA SER A 61 6.57 1.23 35.94
C SER A 61 5.60 0.30 36.69
N SER A 62 5.89 -1.01 36.72
CA SER A 62 5.05 -2.02 37.38
C SER A 62 5.62 -2.48 38.73
N ALA A 63 6.82 -2.00 39.09
CA ALA A 63 7.45 -2.16 40.39
C ALA A 63 7.17 -0.92 41.25
#